data_AF-A0A536YX86-F1
#
_entry.id   AF-A0A536YX86-F1
#
_cell.length_a   1.000
_cell.length_b   1.000
_cell.length_c   1.000
_cell.angle_alpha   90.00
_cell.angle_beta   90.00
_cell.angle_gamma   90.00
#
_symmetry.space_group_name_H-M   'P 1'
#
loop_
_entity.id
_entity.type
_entity.pdbx_description
1 polymer ?
#
loop_
_entity_poly.entity_id
_entity_poly.type
_entity_poly.pdbx_seq_one_letter_code
_entity_poly.pdbx_strand_id
1 'polypeptide(L)'
;HRHSPRADKPFIAINTAAMPKDLLESELFGHERGAFTGAQALRRGRFEQAEGGTLFLDEIGDMPAELQTRLLRVLSDGTFYRVGGHQPIRASVRVIAATNQDLEARVREGLFRED
;
A
#
# COMPACT_ATOMS: atom_id res chain seq x y z
N HIS A 1 -15.60 8.15 0.16
CA HIS A 1 -14.74 9.31 -0.17
C HIS A 1 -15.55 10.60 -0.32
N ARG A 2 -16.51 10.68 -1.26
CA ARG A 2 -17.35 11.87 -1.53
C ARG A 2 -18.12 12.46 -0.33
N HIS A 3 -18.42 11.65 0.69
CA HIS A 3 -19.12 12.08 1.90
C HIS A 3 -18.19 12.23 3.12
N SER A 4 -16.89 12.48 2.91
CA SER A 4 -15.92 12.62 4.00
C SER A 4 -15.26 14.00 3.99
N PRO A 5 -14.62 14.44 5.09
CA PRO A 5 -13.83 15.68 5.11
C PRO A 5 -12.66 15.72 4.10
N ARG A 6 -12.37 14.59 3.45
CA ARG A 6 -11.32 14.44 2.44
C ARG A 6 -11.88 14.36 1.01
N ALA A 7 -13.14 14.76 0.78
CA ALA A 7 -13.80 14.63 -0.53
C ALA A 7 -13.09 15.39 -1.67
N ASP A 8 -12.42 16.50 -1.36
CA ASP A 8 -11.65 17.31 -2.33
C ASP A 8 -10.16 16.90 -2.37
N LYS A 9 -9.78 15.84 -1.64
CA LYS A 9 -8.41 15.34 -1.58
C LYS A 9 -8.23 14.16 -2.55
N PRO A 10 -6.99 13.77 -2.88
CA PRO A 10 -6.76 12.67 -3.79
C PRO A 10 -7.48 11.38 -3.37
N PHE A 11 -8.08 10.70 -4.35
CA PHE A 11 -8.55 9.33 -4.22
C PHE A 11 -7.74 8.46 -5.16
N ILE A 12 -6.87 7.62 -4.61
CA ILE A 12 -6.02 6.71 -5.37
C ILE A 12 -6.55 5.30 -5.16
N ALA A 13 -6.75 4.56 -6.24
CA ALA A 13 -7.16 3.16 -6.20
C ALA A 13 -6.08 2.26 -6.78
N ILE A 14 -5.87 1.10 -6.16
CA ILE A 14 -4.98 0.06 -6.65
C ILE A 14 -5.63 -1.30 -6.42
N ASN A 15 -5.59 -2.15 -7.44
CA ASN A 15 -6.01 -3.54 -7.33
C ASN A 15 -4.77 -4.41 -7.13
N THR A 16 -4.70 -5.11 -6.00
CA THR A 16 -3.52 -5.88 -5.59
C THR A 16 -3.38 -7.18 -6.37
N ALA A 17 -4.47 -7.72 -6.90
CA ALA A 17 -4.46 -8.93 -7.72
C ALA A 17 -3.97 -8.68 -9.17
N ALA A 18 -4.09 -7.44 -9.65
CA ALA A 18 -3.77 -7.08 -11.03
C ALA A 18 -2.27 -6.93 -11.32
N MET A 19 -1.39 -7.04 -10.31
CA MET A 19 0.04 -6.73 -10.44
C MET A 19 0.94 -7.81 -9.86
N PRO A 20 2.11 -8.08 -10.47
CA PRO A 20 3.16 -8.89 -9.86
C PRO A 20 3.61 -8.33 -8.51
N LYS A 21 3.96 -9.23 -7.58
CA LYS A 21 4.31 -8.88 -6.19
C LYS A 21 5.40 -7.81 -6.09
N ASP A 22 6.47 -7.96 -6.86
CA ASP A 22 7.63 -7.04 -6.85
C ASP A 22 7.25 -5.64 -7.38
N LEU A 23 6.30 -5.59 -8.33
CA LEU A 23 5.78 -4.32 -8.83
C LEU A 23 4.78 -3.70 -7.85
N LEU A 24 4.00 -4.50 -7.14
CA LEU A 24 3.04 -4.02 -6.16
C LEU A 24 3.71 -3.26 -5.01
N GLU A 25 4.85 -3.77 -4.51
CA GLU A 25 5.64 -3.06 -3.49
C GLU A 25 6.08 -1.68 -3.98
N SER A 26 6.68 -1.65 -5.16
CA SER A 26 7.20 -0.44 -5.81
C SER A 26 6.08 0.55 -6.16
N GLU A 27 4.88 0.07 -6.52
CA GLU A 27 3.72 0.93 -6.74
C GLU A 27 3.18 1.51 -5.44
N LEU A 28 3.01 0.70 -4.38
CA LEU A 28 2.46 1.15 -3.11
C LEU A 28 3.38 2.15 -2.41
N PHE A 29 4.65 1.80 -2.30
CA PHE A 29 5.62 2.52 -1.48
C PHE A 29 6.60 3.37 -2.31
N GLY A 30 6.67 3.19 -3.62
CA GLY A 30 7.67 3.89 -4.43
C GLY A 30 9.06 3.30 -4.27
N HIS A 31 10.01 3.80 -5.06
CA HIS A 31 11.40 3.35 -5.01
C HIS A 31 12.38 4.50 -5.22
N GLU A 32 13.57 4.35 -4.65
CA GLU A 32 14.72 5.21 -4.96
C GLU A 32 15.41 4.75 -6.24
N ARG A 33 16.13 5.68 -6.89
CA ARG A 33 16.95 5.34 -8.06
C ARG A 33 18.02 4.32 -7.67
N GLY A 34 18.10 3.22 -8.41
CA GLY A 34 19.08 2.15 -8.18
C GLY A 34 18.65 1.12 -7.12
N ALA A 35 17.41 1.17 -6.61
CA ALA A 35 16.93 0.22 -5.62
C ALA A 35 16.87 -1.24 -6.14
N PHE A 36 16.66 -1.44 -7.44
CA PHE A 36 16.68 -2.74 -8.11
C PHE A 36 17.02 -2.56 -9.60
N THR A 37 17.29 -3.66 -10.31
CA THR A 37 17.56 -3.65 -11.76
C THR A 37 16.36 -3.07 -12.52
N GLY A 38 16.54 -1.89 -13.13
CA GLY A 38 15.47 -1.17 -13.83
C GLY A 38 14.92 0.05 -13.08
N ALA A 39 15.32 0.29 -11.83
CA ALA A 39 15.00 1.50 -11.07
C ALA A 39 15.83 2.71 -11.57
N GLN A 40 15.58 3.16 -12.80
CA GLN A 40 16.36 4.23 -13.44
C GLN A 40 16.11 5.62 -12.86
N ALA A 41 14.96 5.82 -12.21
CA ALA A 41 14.57 7.07 -11.58
C ALA A 41 13.93 6.82 -10.22
N LEU A 42 13.83 7.87 -9.41
CA LEU A 42 13.00 7.85 -8.20
C LEU A 42 11.53 7.85 -8.62
N ARG A 43 10.73 7.01 -7.98
CA ARG A 43 9.28 6.96 -8.21
C ARG A 43 8.51 7.08 -6.90
N ARG A 44 7.52 7.98 -6.88
CA ARG A 44 6.60 8.16 -5.75
C ARG A 44 5.54 7.07 -5.74
N GLY A 45 5.36 6.42 -4.61
CA GLY A 45 4.36 5.37 -4.40
C GLY A 45 2.94 5.92 -4.25
N ARG A 46 1.96 5.02 -4.24
CA ARG A 46 0.54 5.36 -4.08
C ARG A 46 0.22 5.95 -2.72
N PHE A 47 0.93 5.55 -1.66
CA PHE A 47 0.79 6.21 -0.35
C PHE A 47 1.16 7.70 -0.41
N GLU A 48 2.27 8.04 -1.06
CA GLU A 48 2.70 9.43 -1.21
C GLU A 48 1.75 10.22 -2.14
N GLN A 49 1.25 9.60 -3.21
CA GLN A 49 0.27 10.22 -4.10
C GLN A 49 -1.09 10.45 -3.42
N ALA A 50 -1.45 9.60 -2.45
CA ALA A 50 -2.70 9.69 -1.71
C ALA A 50 -2.62 10.59 -0.47
N GLU A 51 -1.51 11.31 -0.27
CA GLU A 51 -1.26 12.10 0.93
C GLU A 51 -2.40 13.10 1.24
N GLY A 52 -2.87 13.08 2.48
CA GLY A 52 -4.03 13.86 2.94
C GLY A 52 -5.38 13.37 2.39
N GLY A 53 -5.38 12.36 1.53
CA GLY A 53 -6.54 11.83 0.80
C GLY A 53 -6.94 10.41 1.24
N THR A 54 -7.31 9.59 0.27
CA THR A 54 -7.77 8.22 0.46
C THR A 54 -7.05 7.27 -0.50
N LEU A 55 -6.58 6.14 0.02
CA LEU A 55 -6.08 5.01 -0.76
C LEU A 55 -7.09 3.86 -0.67
N PHE A 56 -7.58 3.40 -1.81
CA PHE A 56 -8.44 2.23 -1.94
C PHE A 56 -7.62 1.03 -2.40
N LEU A 57 -7.60 -0.02 -1.58
CA LEU A 57 -6.94 -1.29 -1.86
C LEU A 57 -8.01 -2.32 -2.23
N ASP A 58 -8.10 -2.64 -3.50
CA ASP A 58 -9.01 -3.67 -4.01
C ASP A 58 -8.30 -5.03 -4.05
N GLU A 59 -9.04 -6.08 -3.71
CA GLU A 59 -8.56 -7.45 -3.56
C GLU A 59 -7.44 -7.65 -2.52
N ILE A 60 -7.57 -7.00 -1.35
CA ILE A 60 -6.55 -7.02 -0.29
C ILE A 60 -6.12 -8.44 0.15
N GLY A 61 -6.98 -9.45 0.02
CA GLY A 61 -6.65 -10.85 0.29
C GLY A 61 -5.55 -11.44 -0.60
N ASP A 62 -5.30 -10.84 -1.78
CA ASP A 62 -4.19 -11.19 -2.68
C ASP A 62 -2.87 -10.49 -2.32
N MET A 63 -2.87 -9.60 -1.32
CA MET A 63 -1.65 -8.94 -0.89
C MET A 63 -0.67 -9.95 -0.27
N PRO A 64 0.60 -9.99 -0.72
CA PRO A 64 1.63 -10.85 -0.11
C PRO A 64 1.87 -10.50 1.37
N ALA A 65 2.13 -11.52 2.20
CA ALA A 65 2.34 -11.36 3.65
C ALA A 65 3.45 -10.35 4.03
N GLU A 66 4.51 -10.26 3.23
CA GLU A 66 5.57 -9.25 3.42
C GLU A 66 5.06 -7.82 3.26
N LEU A 67 4.16 -7.59 2.30
CA LEU A 67 3.53 -6.29 2.08
C LEU A 67 2.46 -5.98 3.12
N GLN A 68 1.74 -6.99 3.63
CA GLN A 68 0.81 -6.82 4.75
C GLN A 68 1.53 -6.28 5.98
N THR A 69 2.73 -6.80 6.29
CA THR A 69 3.54 -6.31 7.42
C THR A 69 3.95 -4.84 7.25
N ARG A 70 4.27 -4.43 6.02
CA ARG A 70 4.61 -3.02 5.74
C ARG A 70 3.38 -2.13 5.77
N LEU A 71 2.26 -2.58 5.21
CA LEU A 71 0.98 -1.90 5.27
C LEU A 71 0.59 -1.62 6.73
N LEU A 72 0.69 -2.63 7.61
CA LEU A 72 0.43 -2.48 9.04
C LEU A 72 1.29 -1.38 9.68
N ARG A 73 2.59 -1.31 9.36
CA ARG A 73 3.46 -0.22 9.84
C ARG A 73 2.97 1.16 9.41
N VAL A 74 2.48 1.28 8.17
CA VAL A 74 1.93 2.57 7.70
C VAL A 74 0.64 2.91 8.43
N LEU A 75 -0.22 1.92 8.71
CA LEU A 75 -1.47 2.13 9.44
C LEU A 75 -1.22 2.49 10.91
N SER A 76 -0.24 1.87 11.55
CA SER A 76 0.10 2.09 12.97
C SER A 76 0.91 3.37 13.18
N ASP A 77 1.99 3.55 12.44
CA ASP A 77 2.97 4.62 12.68
C ASP A 77 2.74 5.84 11.77
N GLY A 78 1.92 5.70 10.73
CA GLY A 78 1.72 6.74 9.72
C GLY A 78 2.99 7.02 8.91
N THR A 79 3.94 6.10 8.85
CA THR A 79 5.20 6.25 8.12
C THR A 79 5.59 5.01 7.34
N PHE A 80 6.36 5.18 6.27
CA PHE A 80 6.87 4.10 5.44
C PHE A 80 8.21 4.49 4.79
N TYR A 81 8.87 3.52 4.16
CA TYR A 81 10.10 3.73 3.40
C TYR A 81 9.88 3.35 1.95
N ARG A 82 10.50 4.10 1.02
CA ARG A 82 10.61 3.65 -0.37
C ARG A 82 11.48 2.40 -0.45
N VAL A 83 11.27 1.58 -1.48
CA VAL A 83 12.19 0.49 -1.79
C VAL A 83 13.59 1.06 -2.03
N GLY A 84 14.59 0.54 -1.31
CA GLY A 84 15.96 1.04 -1.33
C GLY A 84 16.17 2.40 -0.62
N GLY A 85 15.14 2.95 0.01
CA GLY A 85 15.22 4.22 0.75
C GLY A 85 15.54 4.01 2.22
N HIS A 86 16.26 4.97 2.81
CA HIS A 86 16.60 4.99 4.24
C HIS A 86 15.89 6.11 5.01
N GLN A 87 15.15 6.97 4.32
CA GLN A 87 14.43 8.09 4.92
C GLN A 87 12.96 7.72 5.13
N PRO A 88 12.42 7.85 6.35
CA PRO A 88 11.00 7.61 6.59
C PRO A 88 10.17 8.73 5.95
N ILE A 89 9.05 8.35 5.36
CA ILE A 89 8.08 9.24 4.73
C ILE A 89 6.79 9.14 5.51
N ARG A 90 6.26 10.29 5.95
CA ARG A 90 4.97 10.35 6.63
C ARG A 90 3.83 10.28 5.62
N ALA A 91 2.83 9.48 5.94
CA ALA A 91 1.61 9.29 5.16
C ALA A 91 0.37 9.54 6.04
N SER A 92 -0.33 10.65 5.82
CA SER A 92 -1.64 10.90 6.41
C SER A 92 -2.75 10.47 5.44
N VAL A 93 -2.89 9.16 5.26
CA VAL A 93 -3.78 8.56 4.25
C VAL A 93 -4.91 7.79 4.91
N ARG A 94 -6.15 7.97 4.43
CA ARG A 94 -7.28 7.13 4.82
C ARG A 94 -7.27 5.88 3.95
N VAL A 95 -7.09 4.71 4.53
CA VAL A 95 -7.13 3.44 3.78
C VAL A 95 -8.55 2.87 3.79
N ILE A 96 -8.99 2.38 2.64
CA ILE A 96 -10.19 1.57 2.49
C ILE A 96 -9.76 0.30 1.78
N ALA A 97 -10.15 -0.86 2.29
CA ALA A 97 -9.87 -2.13 1.64
C ALA A 97 -11.17 -2.83 1.18
N ALA A 98 -11.08 -3.61 0.13
CA ALA A 98 -12.10 -4.52 -0.34
C ALA A 98 -11.44 -5.85 -0.77
N THR A 99 -12.16 -6.95 -0.68
CA THR A 99 -11.75 -8.24 -1.23
C THR A 99 -12.94 -9.14 -1.44
N ASN A 100 -12.85 -10.04 -2.42
CA ASN A 100 -13.81 -11.12 -2.63
C ASN A 100 -13.50 -12.40 -1.83
N GLN A 101 -12.36 -12.43 -1.12
CA GLN A 101 -11.88 -13.62 -0.40
C GLN A 101 -12.41 -13.67 1.04
N ASP A 102 -12.53 -14.89 1.57
CA ASP A 102 -12.80 -15.11 3.00
C ASP A 102 -11.52 -14.86 3.81
N LEU A 103 -11.43 -13.68 4.42
CA LEU A 103 -10.27 -13.29 5.23
C LEU A 103 -10.14 -14.15 6.50
N GLU A 104 -11.23 -14.61 7.11
CA GLU A 104 -11.16 -15.47 8.31
C GLU A 104 -10.54 -16.83 7.97
N ALA A 105 -10.87 -17.39 6.81
CA ALA A 105 -10.19 -18.57 6.29
C ALA A 105 -8.71 -18.30 6.02
N ARG A 106 -8.38 -17.19 5.35
CA ARG A 106 -7.00 -16.83 5.01
C ARG A 106 -6.12 -16.58 6.24
N VAL A 107 -6.68 -16.03 7.32
CA VAL A 107 -5.99 -15.88 8.61
C VAL A 107 -5.68 -17.24 9.22
N ARG A 108 -6.66 -18.15 9.25
CA ARG A 108 -6.45 -19.54 9.75
C ARG A 108 -5.40 -20.31 8.95
N GLU A 109 -5.28 -20.02 7.66
CA GLU A 109 -4.27 -20.61 6.76
C GLU A 109 -2.89 -19.94 6.86
N GLY A 110 -2.75 -18.85 7.62
CA GLY A 110 -1.51 -18.08 7.72
C GLY A 110 -1.17 -17.26 6.47
N LEU A 111 -2.14 -17.07 5.57
CA LEU A 111 -1.99 -16.29 4.33
C LEU A 111 -2.35 -14.82 4.51
N PHE A 112 -3.10 -14.50 5.56
CA PHE A 112 -3.45 -13.14 5.95
C PHE A 112 -3.17 -12.92 7.42
N ARG A 113 -2.77 -11.71 7.78
CA ARG A 113 -2.50 -11.35 9.18
C ARG A 113 -3.80 -11.13 9.96
N GLU A 114 -3.78 -11.50 11.23
CA GLU A 114 -4.93 -11.30 12.14
C GLU A 114 -5.07 -9.82 12.57
N ASP A 115 -3.96 -9.10 12.64
CA ASP A 115 -3.85 -7.69 13.04
C ASP A 115 -3.94 -6.70 11.86
#